data_AF-A0A0C9RMU1-F1
#
_entry.id   AF-A0A0C9RMU1-F1
#
_cell.length_a   1.000
_cell.length_b   1.000
_cell.length_c   1.000
_cell.angle_alpha   90.00
_cell.angle_beta   90.00
_cell.angle_gamma   90.00
#
_symmetry.space_group_name_H-M   'P 1'
#
loop_
_entity.id
_entity.type
_entity.pdbx_description
1 polymer ?
#
loop_
_entity_poly.entity_id
_entity_poly.type
_entity_poly.pdbx_seq_one_letter_code
_entity_poly.pdbx_strand_id
1 'polypeptide(L)'
;TILISLLGFVGAARESVCCTVTFITFLWVLLICQIAITFLLMRGEQTAASHLANNLDVAWEEELNSPGAMSLYETWLGCCGRASPHDYIVNDRMPPMTCFKNGDNTKSENLIGTGCRIMFENYWLILLRAFNVIACVMIALELLVSVISCCLCNSIRNDHRRSYY
;
A
#
# COMPACT_ATOMS: atom_id res chain seq x y z
N THR A 1 -3.29 4.51 -15.54
CA THR A 1 -2.01 4.28 -16.25
C THR A 1 -2.22 3.89 -17.71
N ILE A 2 -3.04 2.86 -18.03
CA ILE A 2 -3.23 2.39 -19.43
C ILE A 2 -3.67 3.51 -20.40
N LEU A 3 -4.66 4.33 -20.04
CA LEU A 3 -5.13 5.44 -20.88
C LEU A 3 -4.04 6.51 -21.12
N ILE A 4 -3.22 6.77 -20.11
CA ILE A 4 -2.13 7.76 -20.18
C ILE A 4 -1.01 7.23 -21.06
N SER A 5 -0.65 5.94 -20.94
CA SER A 5 0.33 5.29 -21.80
C SER A 5 -0.11 5.27 -23.28
N LEU A 6 -1.40 5.03 -23.54
CA LEU A 6 -1.95 5.07 -24.91
C LEU A 6 -1.93 6.49 -25.49
N LEU A 7 -2.26 7.51 -24.70
CA LEU A 7 -2.18 8.91 -25.11
C LEU A 7 -0.73 9.34 -25.39
N GLY A 8 0.22 8.91 -24.57
CA GLY A 8 1.66 9.14 -24.80
C GLY A 8 2.16 8.47 -26.08
N PHE A 9 1.77 7.21 -26.32
CA PHE A 9 2.15 6.48 -27.53
C PHE A 9 1.54 7.09 -28.80
N VAL A 10 0.25 7.44 -28.78
CA VAL A 10 -0.44 8.08 -29.92
C VAL A 10 0.09 9.49 -30.18
N GLY A 11 0.37 10.26 -29.12
CA GLY A 11 0.96 11.60 -29.25
C GLY A 11 2.34 11.57 -29.89
N ALA A 12 3.20 10.63 -29.49
CA ALA A 12 4.50 10.41 -30.11
C ALA A 12 4.39 9.89 -31.56
N ALA A 13 3.48 8.94 -31.83
CA ALA A 13 3.33 8.32 -33.14
C ALA A 13 2.67 9.23 -34.20
N ARG A 14 1.88 10.23 -33.78
CA ARG A 14 1.15 11.14 -34.70
C ARG A 14 1.80 12.51 -34.84
N GLU A 15 2.92 12.77 -34.16
CA GLU A 15 3.60 14.07 -34.09
C GLU A 15 2.63 15.25 -33.83
N SER A 16 1.50 15.00 -33.16
CA SER A 16 0.45 16.00 -33.02
C SER A 16 0.70 16.83 -31.76
N VAL A 17 0.93 18.13 -31.95
CA VAL A 17 1.21 19.08 -30.87
C VAL A 17 0.06 19.11 -29.85
N CYS A 18 -1.19 19.07 -30.31
CA CYS A 18 -2.37 19.11 -29.43
C CYS A 18 -2.45 17.89 -28.50
N CYS A 19 -2.26 16.67 -29.01
CA CYS A 19 -2.30 15.45 -28.17
C CYS A 19 -1.10 15.37 -27.21
N THR A 20 0.06 15.88 -27.62
CA THR A 20 1.25 15.93 -26.75
C THR A 20 1.04 16.91 -25.60
N VAL A 21 0.43 18.07 -25.85
CA VAL A 21 0.10 19.06 -24.80
C VAL A 21 -0.92 18.51 -23.81
N THR A 22 -1.99 17.86 -24.26
CA THR A 22 -2.99 17.28 -23.34
C THR A 22 -2.39 16.15 -22.51
N PHE A 23 -1.52 15.32 -23.09
CA PHE A 23 -0.79 14.30 -22.33
C PHE A 23 0.06 14.91 -21.21
N ILE A 24 0.81 15.97 -21.51
CA ILE A 24 1.63 16.69 -20.51
C ILE A 24 0.75 17.27 -19.39
N THR A 25 -0.38 17.91 -19.71
CA THR A 25 -1.25 18.47 -18.67
C THR A 25 -1.80 17.40 -17.73
N PHE A 26 -2.23 16.25 -18.24
CA PHE A 26 -2.67 15.13 -17.41
C PHE A 26 -1.54 14.58 -16.54
N LEU A 27 -0.32 14.46 -17.06
CA LEU A 27 0.83 14.03 -16.27
C LEU A 27 1.10 14.97 -15.09
N TRP A 28 1.05 16.29 -15.30
CA TRP A 28 1.24 17.26 -14.21
C TRP A 28 0.15 17.20 -13.15
N VAL A 29 -1.12 17.02 -13.56
CA VAL A 29 -2.22 16.86 -12.61
C VAL A 29 -2.03 15.61 -11.75
N LEU A 30 -1.66 14.49 -12.36
CA LEU A 30 -1.41 13.24 -11.64
C LEU A 30 -0.22 13.34 -10.70
N LEU A 31 0.86 14.00 -11.12
CA LEU A 31 2.03 14.25 -10.30
C LEU A 31 1.66 15.04 -9.03
N ILE A 32 0.87 16.10 -9.16
CA ILE A 32 0.41 16.91 -8.01
C ILE A 32 -0.45 16.05 -7.08
N CYS A 33 -1.39 15.27 -7.63
CA CYS A 33 -2.22 14.35 -6.83
C CYS A 33 -1.36 13.32 -6.08
N GLN A 34 -0.37 12.71 -6.74
CA GLN A 34 0.52 11.73 -6.12
C GLN A 34 1.34 12.34 -4.99
N ILE A 35 1.91 13.53 -5.19
CA ILE A 35 2.65 14.25 -4.14
C ILE A 35 1.74 14.52 -2.94
N ALA A 36 0.53 15.02 -3.17
CA ALA A 36 -0.42 15.31 -2.09
C ALA A 36 -0.79 14.05 -1.29
N ILE A 37 -1.15 12.95 -1.99
CA ILE A 37 -1.52 11.68 -1.35
C ILE A 37 -0.34 11.10 -0.57
N THR A 38 0.85 11.07 -1.18
CA THR A 38 2.06 10.52 -0.56
C THR A 38 2.42 11.30 0.70
N PHE A 39 2.34 12.63 0.67
CA PHE A 39 2.60 13.47 1.83
C PHE A 39 1.62 13.22 2.97
N LEU A 40 0.32 13.09 2.66
CA LEU A 40 -0.70 12.77 3.65
C LEU A 40 -0.47 11.39 4.28
N LEU A 41 -0.17 10.37 3.47
CA LEU A 41 0.10 9.02 3.94
C LEU A 41 1.38 8.95 4.78
N MET A 42 2.45 9.65 4.41
CA MET A 42 3.67 9.73 5.21
C MET A 42 3.44 10.35 6.58
N ARG A 43 2.59 11.39 6.67
CA ARG A 43 2.24 12.03 7.95
C ARG A 43 1.36 11.13 8.82
N GLY A 44 0.48 10.36 8.19
CA GLY A 44 -0.53 9.54 8.85
C GLY A 44 -0.23 8.06 8.96
N GLU A 45 0.96 7.57 8.55
CA GLU A 45 1.21 6.12 8.42
C GLU A 45 0.98 5.36 9.73
N GLN A 46 1.36 5.96 10.86
CA GLN A 46 1.18 5.39 12.20
C GLN A 46 -0.30 5.27 12.56
N THR A 47 -1.03 6.37 12.39
CA THR A 47 -2.47 6.43 12.64
C THR A 47 -3.23 5.48 11.71
N ALA A 48 -2.86 5.43 10.43
CA ALA A 48 -3.49 4.56 9.45
C ALA A 48 -3.28 3.08 9.78
N ALA A 49 -2.07 2.66 10.16
CA ALA A 49 -1.81 1.29 10.58
C ALA A 49 -2.56 0.92 11.85
N SER A 50 -2.61 1.83 12.84
CA SER A 50 -3.38 1.65 14.06
C SER A 50 -4.89 1.50 13.77
N HIS A 51 -5.44 2.32 12.88
CA HIS A 51 -6.84 2.19 12.45
C HIS A 51 -7.12 0.88 11.74
N LEU A 52 -6.22 0.42 10.87
CA LEU A 52 -6.35 -0.87 10.20
C LEU A 52 -6.26 -2.02 11.20
N ALA A 53 -5.46 -1.87 12.26
CA ALA A 53 -5.34 -2.85 13.32
C ALA A 53 -6.63 -3.01 14.14
N ASN A 54 -7.52 -2.02 14.16
CA ASN A 54 -8.84 -2.15 14.82
C ASN A 54 -9.73 -3.22 14.18
N ASN A 55 -9.49 -3.61 12.92
CA ASN A 55 -10.21 -4.74 12.31
C ASN A 55 -9.90 -6.06 13.03
N LEU A 56 -8.72 -6.18 13.63
CA LEU A 56 -8.38 -7.31 14.48
C LEU A 56 -9.17 -7.29 15.79
N ASP A 57 -9.43 -6.09 16.34
CA ASP A 57 -10.28 -5.96 17.53
C ASP A 57 -11.71 -6.47 17.23
N VAL A 58 -12.23 -6.20 16.03
CA VAL A 58 -13.52 -6.76 15.57
C VAL A 58 -13.47 -8.29 15.42
N ALA A 59 -12.39 -8.82 14.85
CA ALA A 59 -12.20 -10.27 14.73
C ALA A 59 -12.07 -10.96 16.09
N TRP A 60 -11.51 -10.27 17.09
CA TRP A 60 -11.45 -10.76 18.46
C TRP A 60 -12.84 -10.83 19.10
N GLU A 61 -13.67 -9.80 18.93
CA GLU A 61 -15.06 -9.85 19.42
C GLU A 61 -15.85 -10.97 18.74
N GLU A 62 -15.63 -11.21 17.44
CA GLU A 62 -16.24 -12.36 16.75
C GLU A 62 -15.72 -13.69 17.31
N GLU A 63 -14.42 -13.81 17.60
CA GLU A 63 -13.83 -15.01 18.23
C GLU A 63 -14.50 -15.31 19.58
N LEU A 64 -14.78 -14.28 20.38
CA LEU A 64 -15.48 -14.42 21.66
C LEU A 64 -16.92 -14.95 21.50
N ASN A 65 -17.59 -14.67 20.38
CA ASN A 65 -18.93 -15.20 20.11
C ASN A 65 -18.90 -16.56 19.41
N SER A 66 -18.01 -16.72 18.43
CA SER A 66 -17.88 -17.87 17.54
C SER A 66 -16.40 -18.24 17.37
N PRO A 67 -15.92 -19.31 18.01
CA PRO A 67 -14.52 -19.72 17.93
C PRO A 67 -14.06 -19.99 16.49
N GLY A 68 -12.88 -19.48 16.13
CA GLY A 68 -12.24 -19.69 14.83
C GLY A 68 -12.07 -18.43 13.98
N ALA A 69 -12.68 -17.29 14.34
CA ALA A 69 -12.50 -16.01 13.67
C ALA A 69 -11.04 -15.49 13.72
N MET A 70 -10.30 -15.83 14.78
CA MET A 70 -8.91 -15.40 14.96
C MET A 70 -7.88 -16.33 14.30
N SER A 71 -8.25 -17.56 13.99
CA SER A 71 -7.37 -18.63 13.49
C SER A 71 -6.53 -18.19 12.29
N LEU A 72 -7.12 -17.41 11.37
CA LEU A 72 -6.43 -16.87 10.20
C LEU A 72 -5.30 -15.92 10.59
N TYR A 73 -5.56 -15.00 11.52
CA TYR A 73 -4.58 -14.01 11.96
C TYR A 73 -3.44 -14.67 12.74
N GLU A 74 -3.77 -15.57 13.65
CA GLU A 74 -2.79 -16.30 14.48
C GLU A 74 -1.85 -17.14 13.62
N THR A 75 -2.40 -17.89 12.66
CA THR A 75 -1.61 -18.73 11.75
C THR A 75 -0.75 -17.89 10.81
N TRP A 76 -1.31 -16.80 10.26
CA TRP A 76 -0.63 -15.99 9.25
C TRP A 76 0.46 -15.09 9.85
N LEU A 77 0.21 -14.49 11.00
CA LEU A 77 1.14 -13.56 11.65
C LEU A 77 2.04 -14.24 12.69
N GLY A 78 1.78 -15.50 13.05
CA GLY A 78 2.52 -16.20 14.10
C GLY A 78 2.38 -15.50 15.45
N CYS A 79 1.16 -15.16 15.81
CA CYS A 79 0.77 -14.44 17.02
C CYS A 79 -0.33 -15.21 17.76
N CYS A 80 -0.66 -14.82 18.99
CA CYS A 80 -1.74 -15.44 19.75
C CYS A 80 -2.55 -14.42 20.55
N GLY A 81 -3.87 -14.50 20.42
CA GLY A 81 -4.79 -13.60 21.11
C GLY A 81 -4.65 -12.14 20.67
N ARG A 82 -5.57 -11.29 21.13
CA ARG A 82 -5.62 -9.88 20.73
C ARG A 82 -4.33 -9.14 21.08
N ALA A 83 -3.98 -9.10 22.36
CA ALA A 83 -2.77 -8.54 22.92
C ALA A 83 -1.82 -9.61 23.46
N SER A 84 -2.34 -10.78 23.86
CA SER A 84 -1.52 -11.89 24.36
C SER A 84 -2.33 -13.21 24.41
N PRO A 85 -1.67 -14.38 24.54
CA PRO A 85 -2.36 -15.64 24.82
C PRO A 85 -3.20 -15.62 26.10
N HIS A 86 -2.93 -14.70 27.04
CA HIS A 86 -3.71 -14.56 28.26
C HIS A 86 -5.15 -14.10 28.01
N ASP A 87 -5.41 -13.46 26.87
CA ASP A 87 -6.75 -12.99 26.50
C ASP A 87 -7.75 -14.15 26.38
N TYR A 88 -7.30 -15.33 25.94
CA TYR A 88 -8.13 -16.54 25.95
C TYR A 88 -8.44 -16.98 27.38
N ILE A 89 -7.43 -16.97 28.26
CA ILE A 89 -7.55 -17.45 29.65
C ILE A 89 -8.53 -16.59 30.45
N VAL A 90 -8.47 -15.27 30.28
CA VAL A 90 -9.38 -14.32 30.95
C VAL A 90 -10.84 -14.50 30.49
N ASN A 91 -11.05 -15.08 29.30
CA ASN A 91 -12.38 -15.42 28.77
C ASN A 91 -12.73 -16.90 28.97
N ASP A 92 -12.14 -17.56 29.97
CA ASP A 92 -12.35 -18.96 30.33
C ASP A 92 -12.11 -19.95 29.18
N ARG A 93 -11.17 -19.61 28.28
CA ARG A 93 -10.79 -20.43 27.11
C ARG A 93 -9.33 -20.80 27.13
N MET A 94 -9.04 -21.98 26.59
CA MET A 94 -7.67 -22.36 26.30
C MET A 94 -7.26 -21.77 24.95
N PRO A 95 -6.01 -21.27 24.80
CA PRO A 95 -5.50 -20.86 23.50
C PRO A 95 -5.65 -21.99 22.47
N PRO A 96 -6.12 -21.69 21.25
CA PRO A 96 -6.27 -22.68 20.18
C PRO A 96 -4.90 -23.22 19.72
N MET A 97 -4.92 -24.31 18.94
CA MET A 97 -3.69 -24.93 18.42
C MET A 97 -2.86 -23.97 17.54
N THR A 98 -3.50 -22.98 16.92
CA THR A 98 -2.89 -21.88 16.15
C THR A 98 -1.97 -20.99 16.98
N CYS A 99 -2.17 -20.92 18.30
CA CYS A 99 -1.30 -20.21 19.24
C CYS A 99 -0.02 -20.94 19.61
N PHE A 100 0.17 -22.18 19.14
CA PHE A 100 1.35 -22.97 19.44
C PHE A 100 2.22 -23.11 18.20
N LYS A 101 3.53 -22.96 18.37
CA LYS A 101 4.51 -23.17 17.29
C LYS A 101 4.30 -24.57 16.68
N ASN A 102 4.19 -24.62 15.35
CA ASN A 102 3.91 -25.84 14.58
C ASN A 102 2.63 -26.58 15.00
N GLY A 103 1.70 -25.91 15.70
CA GLY A 103 0.50 -26.56 16.23
C GLY A 103 0.76 -27.53 17.38
N ASP A 104 1.93 -27.45 18.04
CA ASP A 104 2.32 -28.41 19.08
C ASP A 104 2.07 -27.86 20.48
N ASN A 105 0.98 -28.30 21.11
CA ASN A 105 0.61 -27.92 22.48
C ASN A 105 1.22 -28.84 23.56
N THR A 106 2.06 -29.81 23.21
CA THR A 106 2.65 -30.74 24.18
C THR A 106 3.63 -30.06 25.13
N LYS A 107 4.18 -28.92 24.72
CA LYS A 107 5.12 -28.13 25.51
C LYS A 107 4.67 -26.69 25.66
N SER A 108 4.74 -26.17 26.87
CA SER A 108 4.43 -24.77 27.18
C SER A 108 5.37 -23.78 26.46
N GLU A 109 6.60 -24.18 26.14
CA GLU A 109 7.57 -23.36 25.39
C GLU A 109 7.13 -23.04 23.95
N ASN A 110 6.19 -23.80 23.41
CA ASN A 110 5.64 -23.58 22.08
C ASN A 110 4.57 -22.49 22.05
N LEU A 111 4.04 -22.07 23.21
CA LEU A 111 3.02 -21.02 23.27
C LEU A 111 3.60 -19.70 22.76
N ILE A 112 2.93 -19.11 21.78
CA ILE A 112 3.32 -17.83 21.21
C ILE A 112 2.89 -16.72 22.18
N GLY A 113 3.87 -16.00 22.73
CA GLY A 113 3.62 -14.91 23.68
C GLY A 113 3.24 -13.57 23.06
N THR A 114 3.40 -13.41 21.74
CA THR A 114 3.17 -12.15 21.05
C THR A 114 1.71 -11.97 20.65
N GLY A 115 1.11 -10.84 21.02
CA GLY A 115 -0.25 -10.47 20.59
C GLY A 115 -0.38 -10.13 19.12
N CYS A 116 -1.52 -10.49 18.53
CA CYS A 116 -1.78 -10.25 17.12
C CYS A 116 -1.98 -8.78 16.75
N ARG A 117 -2.46 -7.94 17.68
CA ARG A 117 -2.73 -6.51 17.40
C ARG A 117 -1.46 -5.76 17.02
N ILE A 118 -0.39 -5.96 17.79
CA ILE A 118 0.91 -5.33 17.53
C ILE A 118 1.53 -5.89 16.24
N MET A 119 1.44 -7.20 16.01
CA MET A 119 1.97 -7.81 14.78
C MET A 119 1.23 -7.32 13.53
N PHE A 120 -0.09 -7.19 13.60
CA PHE A 120 -0.91 -6.72 12.49
C PHE A 120 -0.72 -5.23 12.22
N GLU A 121 -0.59 -4.41 13.27
CA GLU A 121 -0.23 -3.00 13.15
C GLU A 121 1.15 -2.84 12.50
N ASN A 122 2.16 -3.58 12.97
CA ASN A 122 3.49 -3.57 12.39
C ASN A 122 3.51 -4.03 10.92
N TYR A 123 2.71 -5.04 10.58
CA TYR A 123 2.53 -5.46 9.19
C TYR A 123 2.03 -4.31 8.30
N TRP A 124 0.97 -3.61 8.74
CA TRP A 124 0.44 -2.47 8.00
C TRP A 124 1.42 -1.29 7.94
N LEU A 125 2.16 -1.02 9.02
CA LEU A 125 3.21 0.00 9.03
C LEU A 125 4.28 -0.28 7.98
N ILE A 126 4.78 -1.52 7.92
CA ILE A 126 5.79 -1.92 6.94
C ILE A 126 5.23 -1.79 5.53
N LEU A 127 3.99 -2.23 5.31
CA LEU A 127 3.34 -2.16 4.01
C LEU A 127 3.13 -0.72 3.55
N LEU A 128 2.60 0.15 4.42
CA LEU A 128 2.40 1.58 4.13
C LEU A 128 3.74 2.28 3.85
N ARG A 129 4.78 1.96 4.62
CA ARG A 129 6.13 2.49 4.37
C ARG A 129 6.67 2.05 3.00
N ALA A 130 6.48 0.78 2.64
CA ALA A 130 6.87 0.29 1.31
C ALA A 130 6.08 1.01 0.20
N PHE A 131 4.77 1.20 0.36
CA PHE A 131 3.96 1.99 -0.57
C PHE A 131 4.46 3.43 -0.71
N ASN A 132 4.79 4.09 0.40
CA ASN A 132 5.34 5.44 0.39
C ASN A 132 6.67 5.52 -0.38
N VAL A 133 7.57 4.54 -0.19
CA VAL A 133 8.84 4.45 -0.93
C VAL A 133 8.61 4.26 -2.42
N ILE A 134 7.72 3.34 -2.80
CA ILE A 134 7.37 3.08 -4.21
C ILE A 134 6.75 4.33 -4.83
N ALA A 135 5.86 5.03 -4.11
CA ALA A 135 5.25 6.27 -4.57
C ALA A 135 6.29 7.37 -4.85
N CYS A 136 7.30 7.53 -3.99
CA CYS A 136 8.41 8.45 -4.24
C CYS A 136 9.19 8.12 -5.53
N VAL A 137 9.45 6.83 -5.78
CA VAL A 137 10.11 6.40 -7.02
C VAL A 137 9.24 6.71 -8.24
N MET A 138 7.94 6.47 -8.15
CA MET A 138 6.98 6.77 -9.23
C MET A 138 6.95 8.27 -9.54
N ILE A 139 6.91 9.13 -8.52
CA ILE A 139 6.97 10.60 -8.69
C ILE A 139 8.26 11.01 -9.43
N ALA A 140 9.41 10.43 -9.06
CA ALA A 140 10.68 10.72 -9.74
C ALA A 140 10.66 10.29 -11.22
N LEU A 141 10.08 9.13 -11.52
CA LEU A 141 9.92 8.66 -12.90
C LEU A 141 8.97 9.54 -13.71
N GLU A 142 7.85 9.97 -13.13
CA GLU A 142 6.89 10.86 -13.78
C GLU A 142 7.50 12.24 -14.09
N LEU A 143 8.36 12.76 -13.22
CA LEU A 143 9.13 13.97 -13.48
C LEU A 143 10.06 13.80 -14.69
N LEU A 144 10.78 12.69 -14.78
CA LEU A 144 11.65 12.39 -15.93
C LEU A 144 10.85 12.29 -17.23
N VAL A 145 9.72 11.57 -17.20
CA VAL A 145 8.81 11.45 -18.35
C VAL A 145 8.24 12.80 -18.77
N SER A 146 7.87 13.65 -17.81
CA SER A 146 7.39 15.01 -18.08
C SER A 146 8.45 15.86 -18.79
N VAL A 147 9.72 15.82 -18.33
CA VAL A 147 10.82 16.55 -18.98
C VAL A 147 11.03 16.07 -20.41
N ILE A 148 11.09 14.76 -20.64
CA ILE A 148 11.24 14.18 -21.99
C ILE A 148 10.08 14.59 -22.90
N SER A 149 8.86 14.55 -22.38
CA SER A 149 7.65 14.92 -23.13
C SER A 149 7.65 16.39 -23.53
N CYS A 150 8.10 17.28 -22.63
CA CYS A 150 8.27 18.70 -22.93
C CYS A 150 9.34 18.94 -24.00
N CYS A 151 10.48 18.24 -23.93
CA CYS A 151 11.52 18.30 -24.95
C CYS A 151 10.99 17.84 -26.32
N LEU A 152 10.27 16.72 -26.36
CA LEU A 152 9.63 16.19 -27.57
C LEU A 152 8.64 17.21 -28.16
N CYS A 153 7.76 17.76 -27.32
CA CYS A 153 6.78 18.77 -27.73
C CYS A 153 7.46 20.02 -28.33
N ASN A 154 8.56 20.47 -27.74
CA ASN A 154 9.34 21.59 -28.27
C ASN A 154 10.03 21.26 -29.60
N SER A 155 10.55 20.04 -29.75
CA SER A 155 11.15 19.56 -31.00
C SER A 155 10.12 19.52 -32.13
N ILE A 156 8.96 18.90 -31.90
CA ILE A 156 7.85 18.83 -32.87
C ILE A 156 7.39 20.24 -33.27
N ARG A 157 7.19 21.14 -32.29
CA ARG A 157 6.78 22.53 -32.57
C ARG A 157 7.86 23.33 -33.32
N ASN A 158 9.14 23.00 -33.11
CA ASN A 158 10.23 23.63 -33.85
C ASN A 158 10.27 23.13 -35.31
N ASP A 159 10.10 21.83 -35.53
CA ASP A 159 10.10 21.24 -36.86
C ASP A 159 8.90 21.72 -37.71
N HIS A 160 7.71 21.72 -37.11
CA HIS A 160 6.50 22.27 -37.73
C HIS A 160 6.61 23.78 -38.02
N ARG A 161 7.49 24.54 -37.35
CA ARG A 161 7.77 25.94 -37.71
C ARG A 161 8.72 26.05 -38.89
N ARG A 162 9.69 25.15 -39.00
CA ARG A 162 10.65 25.12 -40.12
C ARG A 162 9.98 24.73 -41.44
N SER A 163 8.97 23.86 -41.42
CA SER A 163 8.26 23.45 -42.63
C SER A 163 7.48 24.56 -43.36
N TYR A 164 7.28 25.73 -42.74
CA TYR A 164 6.63 26.88 -43.38
C TYR A 164 7.58 27.87 -44.06
N TYR A 165 8.90 27.71 -43.90
CA TYR A 165 9.92 28.55 -44.54
C TYR A 165 10.61 27.79 -45.67
#